data_AF-A0A2I0WYL7-F1
#
_entry.id   AF-A0A2I0WYL7-F1
#
_cell.length_a   1.000
_cell.length_b   1.000
_cell.length_c   1.000
_cell.angle_alpha   90.00
_cell.angle_beta   90.00
_cell.angle_gamma   90.00
#
_symmetry.space_group_name_H-M   'P 1'
#
loop_
_entity.id
_entity.type
_entity.pdbx_description
1 polymer ?
#
loop_
_entity_poly.entity_id
_entity_poly.type
_entity_poly.pdbx_seq_one_letter_code
_entity_poly.pdbx_strand_id
1 'polypeptide(L)'
;MDLKPREIIGQIEAKFNIKVSYMKAWDARRKAVKIVFGSWEESYRTINLFMDAVVFSMPETVYKLQTSENHRFEILFFSFGPSIKG
;
A
#
# COMPACT_ATOMS: atom_id res chain seq x y z
N MET A 1 -5.54 9.86 -4.69
CA MET A 1 -4.39 9.87 -5.63
C MET A 1 -4.41 8.58 -6.46
N ASP A 2 -5.44 8.38 -7.30
CA ASP A 2 -5.53 7.18 -8.13
C ASP A 2 -5.59 7.55 -9.61
N LEU A 3 -4.47 8.08 -10.11
CA LEU A 3 -4.28 8.48 -11.50
C LEU A 3 -3.98 7.25 -12.35
N LYS A 4 -4.91 6.83 -13.21
CA LYS A 4 -4.76 5.68 -14.10
C LYS A 4 -3.71 5.98 -15.18
N PRO A 5 -3.01 4.95 -15.70
CA PRO A 5 -1.99 5.18 -16.72
C PRO A 5 -2.49 5.93 -17.97
N ARG A 6 -3.76 5.76 -18.36
CA ARG A 6 -4.36 6.50 -19.49
C ARG A 6 -4.48 8.01 -19.21
N GLU A 7 -4.81 8.38 -17.98
CA GLU A 7 -4.91 9.79 -17.57
C GLU A 7 -3.51 10.42 -17.52
N ILE A 8 -2.51 9.68 -17.05
CA ILE A 8 -1.10 10.09 -17.07
C ILE A 8 -0.65 10.36 -18.52
N ILE A 9 -0.97 9.47 -19.45
CA ILE A 9 -0.65 9.67 -20.87
C ILE A 9 -1.31 10.95 -21.39
N GLY A 10 -2.61 11.12 -21.16
CA GLY A 10 -3.33 12.31 -21.63
C GLY A 10 -2.76 13.61 -21.09
N GLN A 11 -2.36 13.65 -19.82
CA GLN A 11 -1.72 14.82 -19.21
C GLN A 11 -0.34 15.10 -19.78
N ILE A 12 0.48 14.06 -20.02
CA ILE A 12 1.81 14.22 -20.61
C ILE A 12 1.72 14.67 -22.07
N GLU A 13 0.79 14.11 -22.84
CA GLU A 13 0.56 14.51 -24.23
C GLU A 13 0.06 15.96 -24.30
N ALA A 14 -0.90 16.36 -23.46
CA ALA A 14 -1.39 17.73 -23.41
C ALA A 14 -0.31 18.75 -22.98
N LYS A 15 0.58 18.37 -22.05
CA LYS A 15 1.59 19.28 -21.49
C LYS A 15 2.86 19.38 -22.32
N PHE A 16 3.29 18.28 -22.93
CA PHE A 16 4.58 18.19 -23.59
C PHE A 16 4.50 17.81 -25.08
N ASN A 17 3.31 17.53 -25.59
CA ASN A 17 3.07 17.05 -26.97
C ASN A 17 3.86 15.76 -27.30
N ILE A 18 4.07 14.91 -26.28
CA ILE A 18 4.79 13.63 -26.39
C ILE A 18 3.82 12.47 -26.16
N LYS A 19 3.86 11.48 -27.06
CA LYS A 19 3.14 10.22 -26.89
C LYS A 19 3.93 9.27 -26.00
N VAL A 20 3.33 8.87 -24.89
CA VAL A 20 3.90 7.90 -23.94
C VAL A 20 3.15 6.58 -24.05
N SER A 21 3.89 5.47 -24.03
CA SER A 21 3.27 4.15 -24.03
C SER A 21 2.62 3.84 -22.68
N TYR A 22 1.58 3.01 -22.71
CA TYR A 22 0.90 2.54 -21.50
C TYR A 22 1.86 1.95 -20.45
N MET A 23 2.80 1.12 -20.89
CA MET A 23 3.79 0.49 -20.00
C MET A 23 4.68 1.53 -19.29
N LYS A 24 5.10 2.59 -20.00
CA LYS A 24 5.89 3.67 -19.39
C LYS A 24 5.07 4.45 -18.36
N ALA A 25 3.81 4.75 -18.66
CA ALA A 25 2.93 5.42 -17.72
C ALA A 25 2.62 4.56 -16.47
N TRP A 26 2.43 3.26 -16.66
CA TRP A 26 2.23 2.32 -15.57
C TRP A 26 3.48 2.20 -14.68
N ASP A 27 4.67 2.08 -15.28
CA ASP A 27 5.93 2.02 -14.53
C ASP A 27 6.22 3.33 -13.79
N ALA A 28 6.01 4.48 -14.45
CA ALA A 28 6.15 5.79 -13.82
C ALA A 28 5.20 5.95 -12.62
N ARG A 29 3.94 5.53 -12.76
CA ARG A 29 2.98 5.49 -11.65
C ARG A 29 3.50 4.63 -10.50
N ARG A 30 3.94 3.40 -10.78
CA ARG A 30 4.46 2.46 -9.76
C ARG A 30 5.67 3.06 -9.03
N LYS A 31 6.59 3.72 -9.76
CA LYS A 31 7.75 4.42 -9.17
C LYS A 31 7.32 5.61 -8.32
N ALA A 32 6.38 6.43 -8.78
CA ALA A 32 5.87 7.55 -8.01
C ALA A 32 5.21 7.11 -6.69
N VAL A 33 4.40 6.04 -6.72
CA VAL A 33 3.83 5.43 -5.50
C VAL A 33 4.94 5.03 -4.54
N LYS A 34 6.00 4.36 -5.03
CA LYS A 34 7.15 3.98 -4.20
C LYS A 34 7.89 5.19 -3.60
N ILE A 35 8.01 6.30 -4.33
CA ILE A 35 8.67 7.51 -3.84
C ILE A 35 7.85 8.18 -2.73
N VAL A 36 6.52 8.21 -2.87
CA VAL A 36 5.64 8.89 -1.91
C VAL A 36 5.40 8.05 -0.65
N PHE A 37 5.17 6.75 -0.81
CA PHE A 37 4.74 5.87 0.28
C PHE A 37 5.84 4.92 0.78
N GLY A 38 6.99 4.90 0.12
CA GLY A 38 8.02 3.90 0.36
C GLY A 38 7.78 2.61 -0.41
N SER A 39 8.72 1.69 -0.23
CA SER A 39 8.68 0.35 -0.79
C SER A 39 7.65 -0.54 -0.06
N TRP A 40 7.19 -1.59 -0.74
CA TRP A 40 6.33 -2.60 -0.11
C TRP A 40 7.02 -3.25 1.09
N GLU A 41 8.33 -3.48 0.97
CA GLU A 41 9.16 -4.05 2.01
C GLU A 41 9.20 -3.17 3.27
N GLU A 42 9.26 -1.84 3.13
CA GLU A 42 9.18 -0.90 4.26
C GLU A 42 7.80 -0.91 4.91
N SER A 43 6.72 -0.97 4.12
CA SER A 43 5.36 -1.12 4.65
C SER A 43 5.20 -2.40 5.46
N TYR A 44 5.78 -3.52 5.01
CA TYR A 44 5.72 -4.78 5.76
C TYR A 44 6.56 -4.75 7.04
N ARG A 45 7.68 -4.01 7.09
CA ARG A 45 8.44 -3.82 8.34
C ARG A 45 7.67 -3.01 9.38
N THR A 46 6.81 -2.10 8.94
CA THR A 46 6.04 -1.22 9.83
C THR A 46 4.66 -1.76 10.19
N ILE A 47 4.27 -2.91 9.62
CA ILE A 47 2.92 -3.45 9.78
C ILE A 47 2.56 -3.81 11.23
N ASN A 48 3.52 -4.32 12.01
CA ASN A 48 3.30 -4.60 13.43
C ASN A 48 2.97 -3.33 14.20
N LEU A 49 3.80 -2.29 14.04
CA LEU A 49 3.59 -0.99 14.68
C LEU A 49 2.25 -0.36 14.28
N PHE A 50 1.86 -0.51 13.02
CA PHE A 50 0.55 -0.06 12.55
C PHE A 50 -0.58 -0.80 13.27
N MET A 51 -0.52 -2.13 13.37
CA MET A 51 -1.55 -2.90 14.06
C MET A 51 -1.60 -2.61 15.56
N ASP A 52 -0.44 -2.40 16.21
CA ASP A 52 -0.39 -1.94 17.60
C ASP A 52 -1.12 -0.61 17.79
N ALA A 53 -0.94 0.34 16.87
CA ALA A 53 -1.65 1.62 16.90
C ALA A 53 -3.17 1.46 16.67
N VAL A 54 -3.59 0.51 15.83
CA VAL A 54 -5.01 0.17 15.63
C VAL A 54 -5.61 -0.41 16.91
N VAL A 55 -4.93 -1.35 17.56
CA VAL A 55 -5.38 -1.94 18.84
C VAL A 55 -5.44 -0.87 19.93
N PHE A 56 -4.44 0.00 20.01
CA PHE A 56 -4.46 1.12 20.95
C PHE A 56 -5.68 2.03 20.76
N SER A 57 -6.03 2.33 19.50
CA SER A 57 -7.18 3.19 19.17
C SER A 57 -8.52 2.48 19.32
N MET A 58 -8.54 1.15 19.13
CA MET A 58 -9.73 0.30 19.20
C MET A 58 -9.38 -0.97 19.98
N PRO A 59 -9.45 -0.93 21.32
CA PRO A 59 -8.91 -1.96 22.23
C PRO A 59 -9.44 -3.38 22.00
N GLU A 60 -10.60 -3.51 21.37
CA GLU A 60 -11.24 -4.81 21.10
C GLU A 60 -10.81 -5.43 19.77
N THR A 61 -9.97 -4.73 18.99
CA THR A 61 -9.36 -5.27 17.79
C THR A 61 -8.33 -6.33 18.17
N VAL A 62 -8.36 -7.46 17.49
CA VAL A 62 -7.36 -8.51 17.63
C VAL A 62 -6.64 -8.70 16.31
N TYR A 63 -5.35 -9.03 16.38
CA TYR A 63 -4.58 -9.40 15.20
C TYR A 63 -3.52 -10.45 15.53
N LYS A 64 -3.09 -11.16 14.49
CA LYS A 64 -2.01 -12.13 14.51
C LYS A 64 -1.17 -11.96 13.26
N LEU A 65 0.09 -11.60 13.46
CA LEU A 65 1.07 -11.57 12.39
C LEU A 65 1.90 -12.85 12.38
N GLN A 66 2.04 -13.45 11.19
CA GLN A 66 2.98 -14.53 10.91
C GLN A 66 4.15 -14.01 10.07
N THR A 67 5.35 -14.36 10.50
CA THR A 67 6.59 -14.03 9.82
C THR A 67 7.44 -15.30 9.65
N SER A 68 8.12 -15.41 8.52
CA SER A 68 9.14 -16.44 8.27
C SER A 68 10.28 -16.37 9.30
N GLU A 69 11.11 -17.42 9.34
CA GLU A 69 12.36 -17.46 10.12
C GLU A 69 13.30 -16.28 9.83
N ASN A 70 13.24 -15.71 8.62
CA ASN A 70 14.03 -14.55 8.20
C ASN A 70 13.32 -13.20 8.47
N HIS A 71 12.33 -13.17 9.37
CA HIS A 71 11.52 -11.99 9.70
C HIS A 71 10.80 -11.34 8.51
N ARG A 72 10.58 -12.09 7.42
CA ARG A 72 9.73 -11.62 6.31
C ARG A 72 8.27 -11.84 6.64
N PHE A 73 7.46 -10.85 6.33
CA PHE A 73 6.00 -10.93 6.36
C PHE A 73 5.50 -12.13 5.56
N GLU A 74 4.60 -12.90 6.14
CA GLU A 74 3.89 -13.97 5.43
C GLU A 74 2.39 -13.68 5.40
N ILE A 75 1.77 -13.56 6.58
CA ILE A 75 0.31 -13.43 6.69
C ILE A 75 -0.04 -12.53 7.89
N LEU A 76 -1.08 -11.70 7.73
CA LEU A 76 -1.74 -10.98 8.81
C LEU A 76 -3.21 -11.42 8.89
N PHE A 77 -3.63 -11.87 10.06
CA PHE A 77 -5.04 -12.03 10.41
C PHE A 77 -5.43 -10.92 11.38
N PHE A 78 -6.58 -10.28 11.17
CA PHE A 78 -7.12 -9.32 12.13
C PHE A 78 -8.64 -9.28 12.07
N SER A 79 -9.26 -8.86 13.17
CA SER A 79 -10.69 -8.59 13.22
C SER A 79 -10.95 -7.47 14.21
N PHE A 80 -11.84 -6.54 13.85
CA PHE A 80 -12.27 -5.47 14.74
C PHE A 80 -13.21 -6.03 15.81
N GLY A 81 -13.14 -5.51 17.03
CA GLY A 81 -14.01 -5.93 18.13
C GLY A 81 -15.50 -6.00 17.79
N PRO A 82 -16.08 -4.95 17.15
CA PRO A 82 -17.47 -4.98 16.72
C PRO A 82 -17.80 -6.12 15.74
N SER A 83 -16.84 -6.52 14.88
CA SER A 83 -17.02 -7.62 13.92
C SER A 83 -16.99 -9.00 14.57
N ILE A 84 -16.48 -9.12 15.80
CA ILE A 84 -16.44 -10.37 16.56
C ILE A 84 -17.71 -10.54 17.39
N LYS A 85 -18.23 -9.44 17.94
CA LYS A 85 -19.31 -9.47 18.93
C LYS A 85 -20.70 -9.61 18.33
N GLY A 86 -20.90 -9.21 17.07
CA GLY A 86 -22.21 -9.24 16.40
C GLY A 86 -23.10 -8.07 16.78
#